data_AF-A0A7K0U5G9-F1
#
_entry.id   AF-A0A7K0U5G9-F1
#
_cell.length_a   1.000
_cell.length_b   1.000
_cell.length_c   1.000
_cell.angle_alpha   90.00
_cell.angle_beta   90.00
_cell.angle_gamma   90.00
#
_symmetry.space_group_name_H-M   'P 1'
#
loop_
_entity.id
_entity.type
_entity.pdbx_description
1 polymer ?
#
loop_
_entity_poly.entity_id
_entity_poly.type
_entity_poly.pdbx_seq_one_letter_code
_entity_poly.pdbx_strand_id
1 'polypeptide(L)' 'MEPGVILPFVHRPLSRYVNTMVENGLVLDRMLEPAPPAGFLSKAPEYADASEFPRLLVLQAIRI' A
#
# COMPACT_ATOMS: atom_id res chain seq x y z
N MET A 1 -19.01 -10.22 1.97
CA MET A 1 -18.92 -9.50 3.26
C MET A 1 -20.14 -9.90 4.06
N GLU A 2 -19.96 -10.34 5.30
CA GLU A 2 -21.08 -10.70 6.19
C GLU A 2 -21.95 -9.47 6.49
N PRO A 3 -23.30 -9.59 6.49
CA PRO A 3 -24.18 -8.49 6.85
C PRO A 3 -23.84 -7.92 8.24
N GLY A 4 -23.71 -6.59 8.33
CA GLY A 4 -23.41 -5.89 9.58
C GLY A 4 -21.91 -5.63 9.85
N VAL A 5 -21.00 -6.16 9.03
CA VAL A 5 -19.56 -5.82 9.13
C VAL A 5 -19.25 -4.56 8.32
N ILE A 6 -18.88 -3.48 9.01
CA ILE A 6 -18.43 -2.23 8.40
C ILE A 6 -16.91 -2.15 8.49
N LEU A 7 -16.24 -2.15 7.33
CA LEU A 7 -14.80 -1.91 7.23
C LEU A 7 -14.57 -0.44 6.86
N PRO A 8 -14.06 0.40 7.77
CA PRO A 8 -13.80 1.80 7.46
C PRO A 8 -12.64 1.89 6.47
N PHE A 9 -12.89 2.49 5.31
CA PHE A 9 -11.85 2.83 4.35
C PHE A 9 -11.30 4.23 4.65
N VAL A 10 -10.00 4.32 4.95
CA VAL A 10 -9.33 5.59 5.21
C VAL A 10 -8.34 5.87 4.09
N HIS A 11 -8.75 6.69 3.14
CA HIS A 11 -7.84 7.22 2.13
C HIS A 11 -6.85 8.21 2.76
N ARG A 12 -5.55 8.04 2.47
CA ARG A 12 -4.50 8.98 2.88
C ARG A 12 -3.59 9.23 1.69
N PRO A 13 -3.31 10.50 1.33
CA PRO A 13 -2.33 10.80 0.31
C PRO A 13 -0.93 10.39 0.77
N LEU A 14 -0.04 10.10 -0.18
CA LEU A 14 1.36 9.74 0.09
C LEU A 14 2.07 10.76 0.99
N SER A 15 1.81 12.06 0.78
CA SER A 15 2.37 13.15 1.57
C SER A 15 2.08 13.02 3.06
N ARG A 16 0.92 12.45 3.46
CA ARG A 16 0.60 12.23 4.87
C ARG A 16 1.53 11.21 5.51
N TYR A 17 1.90 10.16 4.78
CA TYR A 17 2.84 9.17 5.29
C TYR A 17 4.26 9.73 5.36
N VAL A 18 4.72 10.33 4.26
CA VAL A 18 6.09 10.85 4.15
C VAL A 18 6.34 11.99 5.13
N ASN A 19 5.44 12.96 5.25
CA ASN A 19 5.62 14.09 6.17
C ASN A 19 5.61 13.62 7.62
N THR A 20 4.70 12.71 7.99
CA THR A 20 4.69 12.14 9.34
C THR A 20 5.97 11.36 9.64
N MET A 21 6.55 10.64 8.68
CA MET A 21 7.85 9.99 8.86
C MET A 21 8.95 11.03 9.16
N VAL A 22 9.02 12.11 8.38
CA VAL A 22 9.98 13.21 8.57
C VAL A 22 9.81 13.86 9.95
N GLU A 23 8.59 14.20 10.34
CA GLU A 23 8.25 14.78 11.65
C GLU A 23 8.70 13.89 12.82
N ASN A 24 8.79 12.57 12.59
CA ASN A 24 9.21 11.59 13.60
C ASN A 24 10.70 11.24 13.52
N GLY A 25 11.52 11.96 12.74
CA GLY A 25 12.95 11.67 12.60
C GLY A 25 13.22 10.34 11.87
N LEU A 26 12.38 10.00 10.90
CA LEU A 26 12.59 8.87 10.00
C LEU A 26 12.97 9.40 8.61
N VAL A 27 14.02 8.84 8.04
CA VAL A 27 14.45 9.12 6.66
C VAL A 27 14.03 7.97 5.76
N LEU A 28 13.33 8.29 4.68
CA LEU A 28 12.91 7.30 3.69
C LEU A 28 14.14 6.65 3.04
N ASP A 29 14.23 5.33 3.14
CA ASP A 29 15.30 4.50 2.55
C ASP A 29 14.83 3.83 1.25
N ARG A 30 13.59 3.33 1.23
CA ARG A 30 13.02 2.67 0.06
C ARG A 30 11.51 2.85 -0.03
N MET A 31 11.02 3.05 -1.25
CA MET A 31 9.59 3.04 -1.57
C MET A 31 9.34 1.98 -2.64
N LEU A 32 8.40 1.06 -2.39
CA LEU A 32 8.04 -0.01 -3.33
C LEU A 32 6.53 0.01 -3.59
N GLU A 33 6.19 -0.18 -4.85
CA GLU A 33 4.82 -0.35 -5.36
C GLU A 33 4.70 -1.71 -6.05
N PRO A 34 4.73 -2.83 -5.29
CA PRO A 34 4.80 -4.14 -5.89
C PRO A 34 3.51 -4.50 -6.63
N ALA A 35 3.66 -5.10 -7.81
CA ALA A 35 2.56 -5.77 -8.48
C ALA A 35 2.04 -6.94 -7.60
N PRO A 36 0.75 -7.31 -7.75
CA PRO A 36 0.23 -8.50 -7.08
C PRO A 36 1.05 -9.74 -7.46
N PRO A 37 1.26 -10.70 -6.53
CA PRO A 37 1.98 -11.93 -6.84
C PRO A 37 1.29 -12.71 -7.97
N ALA A 38 2.09 -13.33 -8.86
CA ALA A 38 1.55 -14.10 -9.98
C ALA A 38 0.55 -15.19 -9.54
N GLY A 39 0.85 -15.89 -8.44
CA GLY A 39 -0.05 -16.90 -7.86
C GLY A 39 -1.37 -16.35 -7.32
N PHE A 40 -1.44 -15.06 -6.98
CA PHE A 40 -2.70 -14.38 -6.67
C PHE A 40 -3.50 -14.11 -7.94
N LEU A 41 -2.85 -13.54 -8.97
CA LEU A 41 -3.49 -13.23 -10.25
C LEU A 41 -4.06 -14.49 -10.93
N SER A 42 -3.37 -15.64 -10.83
CA SER A 42 -3.88 -16.91 -11.35
C SER A 42 -5.16 -17.41 -10.65
N LYS A 43 -5.38 -17.02 -9.39
CA LYS A 43 -6.55 -17.43 -8.61
C LYS A 43 -7.71 -16.42 -8.67
N ALA A 44 -7.41 -15.20 -9.09
CA ALA A 44 -8.35 -14.09 -9.11
C ALA A 44 -8.21 -13.31 -10.43
N PRO A 45 -8.64 -13.90 -11.56
CA PRO A 45 -8.48 -13.33 -12.90
C PRO A 45 -9.21 -11.99 -13.08
N GLU A 46 -10.22 -11.69 -12.25
CA GLU A 46 -10.86 -10.37 -12.18
C GLU A 46 -9.90 -9.24 -11.78
N TYR A 47 -8.73 -9.58 -11.27
CA TYR A 47 -7.63 -8.67 -10.97
C TYR A 47 -6.52 -8.76 -12.03
N ALA A 48 -6.75 -9.23 -13.25
CA ALA A 48 -5.70 -9.29 -14.28
C ALA A 48 -5.02 -7.93 -14.54
N ASP A 49 -5.82 -6.87 -14.68
CA ASP A 49 -5.32 -5.49 -14.89
C ASP A 49 -4.70 -4.90 -13.61
N ALA A 50 -4.66 -5.69 -12.52
CA ALA A 50 -4.13 -5.24 -11.27
C ALA A 50 -2.63 -4.96 -11.27
N SER A 51 -1.91 -5.55 -12.21
CA SER A 51 -0.51 -5.25 -12.43
C SER A 51 -0.25 -3.80 -12.85
N GLU A 52 -1.24 -3.11 -13.41
CA GLU A 52 -1.07 -1.77 -13.99
C GLU A 52 -1.27 -0.64 -12.96
N PHE A 53 -1.94 -0.94 -11.84
CA PHE A 53 -2.27 0.04 -10.80
C PHE A 53 -1.68 -0.37 -9.44
N PRO A 54 -0.79 0.44 -8.84
CA PRO A 54 -0.24 0.18 -7.51
C PRO A 54 -1.34 0.02 -6.46
N ARG A 55 -1.49 -1.20 -5.93
CA ARG A 55 -2.44 -1.50 -4.84
C ARG A 55 -1.82 -1.42 -3.45
N LEU A 56 -0.50 -1.61 -3.39
CA LEU A 56 0.26 -1.62 -2.16
C LEU A 56 1.36 -0.58 -2.25
N LEU A 57 1.55 0.14 -1.16
CA LEU A 57 2.65 1.06 -0.96
C LEU A 57 3.46 0.55 0.24
N VAL A 58 4.74 0.27 0.03
CA VAL A 58 5.68 -0.08 1.10
C VAL A 58 6.66 1.07 1.26
N LEU A 59 6.76 1.60 2.48
CA LEU A 59 7.74 2.61 2.87
C LEU A 59 8.69 1.99 3.89
N GLN A 60 9.96 1.93 3.55
CA GLN A 60 11.05 1.54 4.45
C GLN A 60 11.80 2.82 4.85
N ALA A 61 12.10 2.94 6.14
CA ALA A 61 12.87 4.07 6.64
C ALA A 61 13.89 3.64 7.68
N ILE A 62 14.91 4.48 7.79
CA ILE A 62 15.91 4.45 8.86
C ILE A 62 15.60 5.57 9.87
N ARG A 63 15.88 5.31 11.14
CA ARG A 63 15.77 6.33 12.19
C ARG A 63 17.10 7.07 12.32
N ILE A 64 17.01 8.39 12.38
CA ILE A 64 18.12 9.29 12.72
C ILE A 64 18.07 9.70 14.19
#